data_AF-A0AAV4GDT3-F1
#
_entry.id   AF-A0AAV4GDT3-F1
#
_cell.length_a   1.000
_cell.length_b   1.000
_cell.length_c   1.000
_cell.angle_alpha   90.00
_cell.angle_beta   90.00
_cell.angle_gamma   90.00
#
_symmetry.space_group_name_H-M   'P 1'
#
loop_
_entity.id
_entity.type
_entity.pdbx_description
1 polymer ?
#
loop_
_entity_poly.entity_id
_entity_poly.type
_entity_poly.pdbx_seq_one_letter_code
_entity_poly.pdbx_strand_id
1 'polypeptide(L)'
;MSVDTVESMSVNTVESMSVDTVESMSVNTVEFMSVDTVESMSVNTVVSLSVNTVESMSVDTVELESMSVDTVESMSVNTVESMSVDTVESMSVNTVESISVNTVESMSVETVESMSVDTVRVYV
;
A
#
# COMPACT_ATOMS: atom_id res chain seq x y z
N MET A 1 15.52 2.61 -10.21
CA MET A 1 15.82 1.19 -10.55
C MET A 1 14.58 0.62 -11.22
N SER A 2 14.74 -0.14 -12.31
CA SER A 2 13.62 -0.78 -13.01
C SER A 2 13.82 -2.30 -12.96
N VAL A 3 12.74 -3.04 -12.71
CA VAL A 3 12.74 -4.50 -12.65
C VAL A 3 11.51 -5.02 -13.38
N ASP A 4 11.71 -5.92 -14.34
CA ASP A 4 10.59 -6.51 -15.09
C ASP A 4 9.90 -7.60 -14.24
N THR A 5 10.39 -8.84 -14.28
CA THR A 5 9.84 -9.95 -13.51
C THR A 5 10.90 -10.66 -12.72
N VAL A 6 10.68 -10.80 -11.41
CA VAL A 6 11.57 -11.53 -10.50
C VAL A 6 10.76 -12.26 -9.43
N GLU A 7 11.30 -13.36 -8.92
CA GLU A 7 10.66 -14.10 -7.83
C GLU A 7 10.75 -13.33 -6.50
N SER A 8 11.95 -12.83 -6.16
CA SER A 8 12.14 -12.13 -4.89
C SER A 8 13.10 -10.95 -5.00
N MET A 9 12.85 -9.95 -4.17
CA MET A 9 13.70 -8.77 -4.04
C MET A 9 13.85 -8.32 -2.59
N SER A 10 15.06 -7.88 -2.25
CA SER A 10 15.35 -7.18 -1.01
C SER A 10 16.19 -5.93 -1.30
N VAL A 11 15.73 -4.78 -0.84
CA VAL A 11 16.34 -3.47 -1.11
C VAL A 11 16.53 -2.73 0.21
N ASN A 12 17.75 -2.29 0.49
CA ASN A 12 18.01 -1.48 1.68
C ASN A 12 17.56 -0.03 1.46
N THR A 13 18.19 0.67 0.53
CA THR A 13 17.87 2.07 0.25
C THR A 13 17.96 2.32 -1.23
N VAL A 14 16.93 2.94 -1.79
CA VAL A 14 16.91 3.37 -3.18
C VAL A 14 16.14 4.67 -3.27
N GLU A 15 16.53 5.59 -4.15
CA GLU A 15 15.77 6.82 -4.37
C GLU A 15 14.44 6.49 -5.08
N SER A 16 14.52 5.80 -6.22
CA SER A 16 13.35 5.46 -7.02
C SER A 16 13.35 4.00 -7.47
N MET A 17 12.17 3.39 -7.48
CA MET A 17 11.96 2.01 -7.91
C MET A 17 10.66 1.87 -8.71
N SER A 18 10.75 1.14 -9.82
CA SER A 18 9.61 0.73 -10.64
C SER A 18 9.73 -0.76 -10.91
N VAL A 19 8.68 -1.52 -10.60
CA VAL A 19 8.66 -2.99 -10.74
C VAL A 19 7.38 -3.43 -11.44
N ASP A 20 7.50 -4.22 -12.51
CA ASP A 20 6.32 -4.74 -13.20
C ASP A 20 5.71 -5.93 -12.44
N THR A 21 6.51 -6.94 -12.11
CA THR A 21 6.00 -8.13 -11.40
C THR A 21 7.02 -8.71 -10.45
N VAL A 22 6.59 -8.95 -9.21
CA VAL A 22 7.42 -9.61 -8.20
C VAL A 22 6.57 -10.50 -7.29
N GLU A 23 7.01 -11.72 -6.98
CA GLU A 23 6.28 -12.55 -6.02
C GLU A 23 6.46 -11.97 -4.61
N SER A 24 7.71 -11.73 -4.19
CA SER A 24 7.99 -11.20 -2.85
C SER A 24 8.97 -10.01 -2.87
N MET A 25 8.59 -8.93 -2.19
CA MET A 25 9.42 -7.73 -2.10
C MET A 25 9.55 -7.26 -0.64
N SER A 26 10.78 -6.99 -0.22
CA SER A 26 11.07 -6.27 1.02
C SER A 26 11.94 -5.05 0.74
N VAL A 27 11.47 -3.87 1.16
CA VAL A 27 12.20 -2.62 1.03
C VAL A 27 12.30 -1.91 2.38
N ASN A 28 13.50 -1.52 2.77
CA ASN A 28 13.68 -0.77 4.02
C ASN A 28 13.38 0.72 3.81
N THR A 29 14.01 1.37 2.83
CA THR A 29 13.74 2.78 2.52
C THR A 29 13.69 3.01 1.02
N VAL A 30 12.66 3.71 0.57
CA VAL A 30 12.52 4.18 -0.80
C VAL A 30 11.90 5.58 -0.82
N GLU A 31 12.32 6.47 -1.71
CA GLU A 31 11.60 7.75 -1.85
C GLU A 31 10.34 7.52 -2.69
N PHE A 32 10.52 7.05 -3.93
CA PHE A 32 9.42 6.81 -4.86
C PHE A 32 9.35 5.36 -5.30
N MET A 33 8.18 4.75 -5.14
CA MET A 33 7.95 3.38 -5.52
C MET A 33 6.67 3.22 -6.35
N SER A 34 6.80 2.56 -7.48
CA SER A 34 5.70 2.13 -8.33
C SER A 34 5.79 0.63 -8.59
N VAL A 35 4.70 -0.10 -8.36
CA VAL A 35 4.64 -1.55 -8.57
C VAL A 35 3.36 -1.91 -9.32
N ASP A 36 3.47 -2.64 -10.42
CA ASP A 36 2.28 -3.10 -11.14
C ASP A 36 1.64 -4.30 -10.44
N THR A 37 2.39 -5.37 -10.19
CA THR A 37 1.85 -6.57 -9.51
C THR A 37 2.83 -7.13 -8.51
N VAL A 38 2.34 -7.38 -7.30
CA VAL A 38 3.11 -8.06 -6.25
C VAL A 38 2.26 -9.01 -5.43
N GLU A 39 2.72 -10.22 -5.16
CA GLU A 39 1.99 -11.12 -4.25
C GLU A 39 2.16 -10.64 -2.80
N SER A 40 3.41 -10.51 -2.34
CA SER A 40 3.72 -10.05 -0.98
C SER A 40 4.71 -8.90 -0.96
N MET A 41 4.34 -7.82 -0.28
CA MET A 41 5.12 -6.59 -0.19
C MET A 41 5.25 -6.12 1.26
N SER A 42 6.49 -5.86 1.69
CA SER A 42 6.79 -5.22 2.97
C SER A 42 7.68 -4.00 2.74
N VAL A 43 7.24 -2.83 3.21
CA VAL A 43 8.00 -1.58 3.14
C VAL A 43 8.08 -0.95 4.52
N ASN A 44 9.28 -0.61 4.99
CA ASN A 44 9.42 0.10 6.26
C ASN A 44 9.17 1.61 6.06
N THR A 45 9.90 2.27 5.16
CA THR A 45 9.68 3.70 4.89
C THR A 45 9.59 3.96 3.40
N VAL A 46 8.55 4.69 2.99
CA VAL A 46 8.37 5.21 1.65
C VAL A 46 7.90 6.66 1.69
N VAL A 47 8.32 7.51 0.74
CA VAL A 47 7.75 8.87 0.63
C VAL A 47 6.45 8.82 -0.19
N SER A 48 6.49 8.18 -1.35
CA SER A 48 5.31 8.00 -2.20
C SER A 48 5.23 6.59 -2.77
N LEU A 49 4.06 5.98 -2.66
CA LEU A 49 3.82 4.60 -3.09
C LEU A 49 2.60 4.51 -4.01
N SER A 50 2.78 3.90 -5.17
CA SER A 50 1.71 3.54 -6.09
C SER A 50 1.77 2.06 -6.43
N VAL A 51 0.66 1.34 -6.22
CA VAL A 51 0.58 -0.09 -6.51
C VAL A 51 -0.73 -0.42 -7.25
N ASN A 52 -0.64 -1.10 -8.39
CA ASN A 52 -1.85 -1.50 -9.13
C ASN A 52 -2.50 -2.73 -8.49
N THR A 53 -1.76 -3.80 -8.24
CA THR A 53 -2.33 -5.02 -7.63
C THR A 53 -1.39 -5.63 -6.61
N VAL A 54 -1.93 -5.91 -5.43
CA VAL A 54 -1.20 -6.61 -4.37
C VAL A 54 -2.08 -7.61 -3.63
N GLU A 55 -1.58 -8.81 -3.33
CA GLU A 55 -2.31 -9.75 -2.47
C GLU A 55 -2.15 -9.36 -0.99
N SER A 56 -0.89 -9.19 -0.56
CA SER A 56 -0.56 -8.84 0.82
C SER A 56 0.42 -7.68 0.91
N MET A 57 0.02 -6.61 1.58
CA MET A 57 0.83 -5.42 1.76
C MET A 57 0.98 -5.02 3.23
N SER A 58 2.22 -4.78 3.65
CA SER A 58 2.55 -4.17 4.93
C SER A 58 3.44 -2.95 4.72
N VAL A 59 3.02 -1.78 5.24
CA VAL A 59 3.81 -0.55 5.20
C VAL A 59 3.91 0.06 6.59
N ASP A 60 5.12 0.31 7.08
CA ASP A 60 5.27 0.95 8.39
C ASP A 60 5.01 2.46 8.30
N THR A 61 5.70 3.17 7.42
CA THR A 61 5.56 4.63 7.30
C THR A 61 5.52 5.07 5.84
N VAL A 62 4.51 5.87 5.51
CA VAL A 62 4.45 6.68 4.29
C VAL A 62 4.62 8.15 4.67
N GLU A 63 5.74 8.77 4.29
CA GLU A 63 6.09 10.15 4.65
C GLU A 63 5.73 11.14 3.53
N LEU A 64 5.13 12.29 3.86
CA LEU A 64 5.03 13.53 3.05
C LEU A 64 4.04 13.59 1.89
N GLU A 65 3.77 12.50 1.16
CA GLU A 65 2.89 12.60 -0.01
C GLU A 65 1.66 11.72 0.09
N SER A 66 1.74 10.48 -0.39
CA SER A 66 0.54 9.69 -0.58
C SER A 66 0.84 8.22 -0.86
N MET A 67 -0.15 7.41 -0.54
CA MET A 67 -0.23 6.02 -0.91
C MET A 67 -1.46 5.82 -1.80
N SER A 68 -1.27 5.26 -2.99
CA SER A 68 -2.35 4.91 -3.91
C SER A 68 -2.30 3.43 -4.26
N VAL A 69 -3.41 2.72 -4.05
CA VAL A 69 -3.50 1.28 -4.37
C VAL A 69 -4.81 0.97 -5.09
N ASP A 70 -4.74 0.36 -6.27
CA ASP A 70 -5.96 0.08 -7.03
C ASP A 70 -6.69 -1.17 -6.50
N THR A 71 -5.96 -2.28 -6.30
CA THR A 71 -6.55 -3.51 -5.76
C THR A 71 -5.62 -4.15 -4.75
N VAL A 72 -6.19 -4.46 -3.58
CA VAL A 72 -5.50 -5.18 -2.52
C VAL A 72 -6.40 -6.19 -1.82
N GLU A 73 -5.92 -7.42 -1.58
CA GLU A 73 -6.67 -8.37 -0.76
C GLU A 73 -6.47 -8.06 0.74
N SER A 74 -5.22 -7.91 1.17
CA SER A 74 -4.91 -7.56 2.56
C SER A 74 -3.89 -6.45 2.68
N MET A 75 -4.22 -5.44 3.48
CA MET A 75 -3.36 -4.28 3.73
C MET A 75 -3.25 -3.98 5.22
N SER A 76 -2.02 -3.76 5.68
CA SER A 76 -1.71 -3.22 6.99
C SER A 76 -0.79 -2.01 6.85
N VAL A 77 -1.20 -0.86 7.39
CA VAL A 77 -0.38 0.36 7.41
C VAL A 77 -0.29 0.94 8.82
N ASN A 78 0.92 1.21 9.29
CA ASN A 78 1.09 1.83 10.61
C ASN A 78 0.80 3.34 10.55
N THR A 79 1.54 4.09 9.74
CA THR A 79 1.35 5.55 9.60
C THR A 79 1.37 5.97 8.14
N VAL A 80 0.39 6.78 7.74
CA VAL A 80 0.32 7.39 6.41
C VAL A 80 -0.33 8.76 6.51
N GLU A 81 0.18 9.74 5.76
CA GLU A 81 -0.45 11.06 5.70
C GLU A 81 -1.77 10.99 4.90
N SER A 82 -1.67 10.61 3.63
CA SER A 82 -2.80 10.46 2.72
C SER A 82 -2.83 9.11 2.04
N MET A 83 -4.00 8.47 2.02
CA MET A 83 -4.20 7.16 1.40
C MET A 83 -5.43 7.16 0.50
N SER A 84 -5.28 6.61 -0.71
CA SER A 84 -6.38 6.32 -1.64
C SER A 84 -6.35 4.85 -2.02
N VAL A 85 -7.47 4.15 -1.87
CA VAL A 85 -7.60 2.74 -2.27
C VAL A 85 -8.88 2.51 -3.06
N ASP A 86 -8.78 1.92 -4.24
CA ASP A 86 -9.97 1.66 -5.06
C ASP A 86 -10.75 0.43 -4.55
N THR A 87 -10.09 -0.71 -4.43
CA THR A 87 -10.72 -1.93 -3.91
C THR A 87 -9.83 -2.60 -2.88
N VAL A 88 -10.39 -2.85 -1.71
CA VAL A 88 -9.72 -3.62 -0.65
C VAL A 88 -10.64 -4.64 -0.01
N GLU A 89 -10.20 -5.88 0.12
CA GLU A 89 -10.96 -6.88 0.89
C GLU A 89 -10.77 -6.64 2.39
N SER A 90 -9.53 -6.54 2.86
CA SER A 90 -9.23 -6.28 4.26
C SER A 90 -8.17 -5.20 4.44
N MET A 91 -8.48 -4.20 5.27
CA MET A 91 -7.59 -3.09 5.59
C MET A 91 -7.50 -2.86 7.10
N SER A 92 -6.27 -2.68 7.59
CA SER A 92 -5.97 -2.18 8.92
C SER A 92 -5.03 -0.99 8.85
N VAL A 93 -5.40 0.14 9.45
CA VAL A 93 -4.56 1.34 9.53
C VAL A 93 -4.49 1.87 10.97
N ASN A 94 -3.29 2.09 11.51
CA ASN A 94 -3.19 2.64 12.87
C ASN A 94 -3.39 4.15 12.88
N THR A 95 -2.66 4.90 12.05
CA THR A 95 -2.80 6.36 11.96
C THR A 95 -2.84 6.81 10.50
N VAL A 96 -3.88 7.58 10.16
CA VAL A 96 -4.00 8.23 8.86
C VAL A 96 -4.58 9.64 8.99
N GLU A 97 -4.01 10.64 8.34
CA GLU A 97 -4.64 11.97 8.33
C GLU A 97 -5.85 11.96 7.39
N SER A 98 -5.67 11.50 6.15
CA SER A 98 -6.75 11.45 5.15
C SER A 98 -6.82 10.10 4.44
N ILE A 99 -7.99 9.47 4.46
CA ILE A 99 -8.24 8.21 3.75
C ILE A 99 -9.45 8.29 2.82
N SER A 100 -9.29 7.80 1.59
CA SER A 100 -10.35 7.62 0.62
C SER A 100 -10.38 6.16 0.16
N VAL A 101 -11.53 5.49 0.30
CA VAL A 101 -11.69 4.11 -0.17
C VAL A 101 -12.95 3.96 -1.01
N ASN A 102 -12.84 3.46 -2.24
CA ASN A 102 -14.01 3.28 -3.10
C ASN A 102 -14.83 2.05 -2.69
N THR A 103 -14.19 0.88 -2.56
CA THR A 103 -14.84 -0.34 -2.10
C THR A 103 -14.00 -1.03 -1.03
N VAL A 104 -14.60 -1.30 0.12
CA VAL A 104 -14.00 -2.10 1.18
C VAL A 104 -14.94 -3.18 1.68
N GLU A 105 -14.43 -4.37 1.98
CA GLU A 105 -15.20 -5.40 2.68
C GLU A 105 -15.03 -5.29 4.20
N SER A 106 -13.78 -5.28 4.67
CA SER A 106 -13.44 -5.15 6.09
C SER A 106 -12.40 -4.06 6.31
N MET A 107 -12.69 -3.16 7.25
CA MET A 107 -11.82 -2.02 7.56
C MET A 107 -11.70 -1.82 9.07
N SER A 108 -10.48 -1.61 9.55
CA SER A 108 -10.16 -1.16 10.89
C SER A 108 -9.22 0.04 10.83
N VAL A 109 -9.60 1.16 11.42
CA VAL A 109 -8.75 2.37 11.51
C VAL A 109 -8.75 2.87 12.95
N GLU A 110 -7.57 3.00 13.57
CA GLU A 110 -7.50 3.44 14.98
C GLU A 110 -7.60 4.97 15.11
N THR A 111 -6.82 5.71 14.34
CA THR A 111 -6.81 7.18 14.34
C THR A 111 -6.96 7.71 12.92
N VAL A 112 -8.00 8.53 12.71
CA VAL A 112 -8.27 9.19 11.43
C VAL A 112 -8.76 10.62 11.61
N GLU A 113 -8.20 11.56 10.85
CA GLU A 113 -8.69 12.95 10.84
C GLU A 113 -9.82 13.13 9.81
N SER A 114 -9.64 12.62 8.59
CA SER A 114 -10.65 12.66 7.53
C SER A 114 -10.79 11.32 6.81
N MET A 115 -12.02 10.92 6.53
CA MET A 115 -12.34 9.65 5.90
C MET A 115 -13.50 9.80 4.91
N SER A 116 -13.32 9.23 3.72
CA SER A 116 -14.37 9.02 2.73
C SER A 116 -14.40 7.55 2.33
N VAL A 117 -15.56 6.92 2.40
CA VAL A 117 -15.77 5.53 1.95
C VAL A 117 -17.06 5.46 1.14
N ASP A 118 -16.97 5.02 -0.11
CA ASP A 118 -18.12 4.98 -1.01
C ASP A 118 -18.97 3.72 -0.80
N THR A 119 -18.36 2.55 -0.76
CA THR A 119 -19.06 1.26 -0.63
C THR A 119 -18.40 0.37 0.42
N VAL A 120 -19.21 -0.13 1.35
CA VAL A 120 -18.84 -1.22 2.26
C VAL A 120 -19.61 -2.48 1.85
N ARG A 121 -18.90 -3.53 1.42
CA ARG A 121 -19.51 -4.83 1.10
C ARG A 121 -19.52 -5.70 2.35
N VAL A 122 -20.71 -6.11 2.77
CA VAL A 122 -20.89 -7.12 3.81
C VAL A 122 -21.42 -8.38 3.14
N TYR A 123 -20.63 -9.45 3.08
CA TYR A 123 -21.14 -10.75 2.64
C TYR A 123 -22.04 -11.33 3.75
N VAL A 124 -23.30 -11.60 3.39
CA VAL A 124 -24.32 -12.21 4.27
C VAL A 124 -24.55 -13.67 3.88
#